data_AF-A0A1A3B5U5-F1
#
_entry.id   AF-A0A1A3B5U5-F1
#
_cell.length_a   1.000
_cell.length_b   1.000
_cell.length_c   1.000
_cell.angle_alpha   90.00
_cell.angle_beta   90.00
_cell.angle_gamma   90.00
#
_symmetry.space_group_name_H-M   'P 1'
#
loop_
_entity.id
_entity.type
_entity.pdbx_description
1 polymer ?
#
loop_
_entity_poly.entity_id
_entity_poly.type
_entity_poly.pdbx_seq_one_letter_code
_entity_poly.pdbx_strand_id
1 'polypeptide(L)'
;SAVIATPELIEAAATDLASIGSTVNAAHMVAAAPTVFVPPAAADEVSAGIAHLFSGYAQDYHALAGKAAAFQEQFVQHLTTSAGAYAGAEAANVTSLIKPLTAIGAPIAAAATTAQSTMSDLIANVITNIQAGIETLITMITSLLMLLAIVPFLLLFLLSVALYGPWWLVLLNAGRGY
;
A
#
# COMPACT_ATOMS: atom_id res chain seq x y z
N SER A 1 -18.23 -33.61 -2.63
CA SER A 1 -18.54 -32.87 -1.40
C SER A 1 -17.54 -31.73 -1.27
N ALA A 2 -17.99 -30.49 -1.09
CA ALA A 2 -17.10 -29.35 -0.89
C ALA A 2 -17.08 -29.00 0.61
N VAL A 3 -15.90 -28.94 1.22
CA VAL A 3 -15.73 -28.47 2.60
C VAL A 3 -15.50 -26.96 2.53
N ILE A 4 -16.37 -26.20 3.17
CA ILE A 4 -16.23 -24.74 3.29
C ILE A 4 -15.82 -24.47 4.74
N ALA A 5 -14.66 -23.87 4.94
CA ALA A 5 -14.16 -23.43 6.23
C ALA A 5 -14.19 -21.90 6.25
N THR A 6 -14.99 -21.31 7.13
CA THR A 6 -15.02 -19.87 7.37
C THR A 6 -14.30 -19.58 8.70
N PRO A 7 -13.14 -18.90 8.68
CA PRO A 7 -12.35 -18.64 9.87
C PRO A 7 -13.16 -18.05 11.02
N GLU A 8 -14.08 -17.13 10.73
CA GLU A 8 -14.90 -16.44 11.72
C GLU A 8 -15.86 -17.40 12.43
N LEU A 9 -16.44 -18.38 11.74
CA LEU A 9 -17.32 -19.37 12.37
C LEU A 9 -16.52 -20.36 13.23
N ILE A 10 -15.29 -20.69 12.82
CA ILE A 10 -14.42 -21.58 13.60
C ILE A 10 -13.97 -20.87 14.88
N GLU A 11 -13.66 -19.58 14.83
CA GLU A 11 -13.30 -18.77 16.00
C GLU A 11 -14.48 -18.58 16.95
N ALA A 12 -15.69 -18.32 16.43
CA ALA A 12 -16.90 -18.26 17.23
C ALA A 12 -17.17 -19.61 17.94
N ALA A 13 -17.07 -20.72 17.20
CA ALA A 13 -17.25 -22.06 17.77
C ALA A 13 -16.19 -22.39 18.84
N ALA A 14 -14.93 -21.97 18.66
CA ALA A 14 -13.88 -22.13 19.66
C ALA A 14 -14.21 -21.35 20.95
N THR A 15 -14.75 -20.13 20.80
CA THR A 15 -15.17 -19.28 21.92
C THR A 15 -16.34 -19.90 22.69
N ASP A 16 -17.37 -20.38 21.98
CA ASP A 16 -18.51 -21.07 22.59
C ASP A 16 -18.04 -22.32 23.35
N LEU A 17 -17.12 -23.09 22.75
CA LEU A 17 -16.61 -24.31 23.35
C LEU A 17 -15.76 -24.04 24.60
N ALA A 18 -15.01 -22.94 24.63
CA ALA A 18 -14.29 -22.48 25.82
C ALA A 18 -15.26 -22.10 26.95
N SER A 19 -16.36 -21.41 26.62
CA SER A 19 -17.41 -21.05 27.57
C SER A 19 -18.09 -22.27 28.17
N ILE A 20 -18.42 -23.26 27.33
CA ILE A 20 -18.96 -24.55 27.78
C ILE A 20 -17.96 -25.26 28.69
N GLY A 21 -16.69 -25.36 28.29
CA GLY A 21 -15.63 -25.99 29.08
C GLY A 21 -15.48 -25.34 30.46
N SER A 22 -15.49 -24.01 30.53
CA SER A 22 -15.46 -23.25 31.79
C SER A 22 -16.65 -23.57 32.69
N THR A 23 -17.86 -23.57 32.12
CA THR A 23 -19.10 -23.89 32.86
C THR A 23 -19.08 -25.31 33.41
N VAL A 24 -18.65 -26.28 32.60
CA VAL A 24 -18.53 -27.69 32.99
C VAL A 24 -17.48 -27.87 34.07
N ASN A 25 -16.32 -27.21 33.96
CA ASN A 25 -15.28 -27.27 34.97
C ASN A 25 -15.75 -26.68 36.32
N ALA A 26 -16.48 -25.56 36.29
CA ALA A 26 -17.09 -25.00 37.49
C ALA A 26 -18.09 -25.97 38.14
N ALA A 27 -18.91 -26.65 37.34
CA ALA A 27 -19.83 -27.68 37.84
C ALA A 27 -19.07 -28.87 38.46
N HIS A 28 -17.98 -29.34 37.84
CA HIS A 28 -17.13 -30.39 38.41
C HIS A 28 -16.54 -29.98 39.75
N MET A 29 -16.05 -28.75 39.89
CA MET A 29 -15.50 -28.25 41.15
C MET A 29 -16.55 -28.22 42.27
N VAL A 30 -17.78 -27.79 41.97
CA VAL A 30 -18.89 -27.78 42.95
C VAL A 30 -19.29 -29.22 43.34
N ALA A 31 -19.30 -30.15 42.39
CA ALA A 31 -19.68 -31.54 42.62
C ALA A 31 -18.58 -32.38 43.30
N ALA A 32 -17.31 -31.95 43.25
CA ALA A 32 -16.17 -32.75 43.69
C ALA A 32 -16.25 -33.18 45.17
N ALA A 33 -16.33 -32.22 46.08
CA ALA A 33 -16.37 -32.51 47.52
C ALA A 33 -17.57 -33.39 47.95
N PRO A 34 -18.82 -33.08 47.58
CA PRO A 34 -19.97 -33.88 48.04
C PRO A 34 -20.07 -35.28 47.42
N THR A 35 -19.40 -35.53 46.29
CA THR A 35 -19.40 -36.86 45.65
C THR A 35 -18.22 -37.73 46.08
N VAL A 36 -17.08 -37.12 46.43
CA VAL A 36 -15.92 -37.85 46.97
C VAL A 36 -16.11 -38.20 48.44
N PHE A 37 -16.87 -37.41 49.19
CA PHE A 37 -17.15 -37.67 50.60
C PHE A 37 -18.61 -38.08 50.82
N VAL A 38 -18.92 -39.34 50.51
CA VAL A 38 -20.26 -39.92 50.77
C VAL A 38 -20.27 -40.53 52.17
N PRO A 39 -21.15 -40.07 53.08
CA PRO A 39 -21.29 -40.69 54.39
C PRO A 39 -22.03 -42.04 54.30
N PRO A 40 -21.73 -43.01 55.19
CA PRO A 40 -22.48 -44.26 55.25
C PRO A 40 -23.92 -44.01 55.69
N ALA A 41 -24.87 -44.75 55.09
CA ALA A 41 -26.30 -44.61 55.39
C ALA A 41 -26.68 -45.08 56.80
N ALA A 42 -25.92 -46.03 57.36
CA ALA A 42 -26.04 -46.55 58.72
C ALA A 42 -24.66 -47.00 59.25
N ALA A 43 -24.60 -47.36 60.53
CA ALA A 43 -23.35 -47.72 61.22
C ALA A 43 -22.83 -49.14 60.91
N ASP A 44 -23.46 -49.86 59.99
CA ASP A 44 -23.06 -51.21 59.61
C ASP A 44 -21.93 -51.22 58.56
N GLU A 45 -21.21 -52.34 58.50
CA GLU A 45 -20.07 -52.51 57.59
C GLU A 45 -20.46 -52.50 56.11
N VAL A 46 -21.70 -52.90 55.77
CA VAL A 46 -22.17 -52.90 54.37
C VAL A 46 -22.40 -51.46 53.91
N SER A 47 -23.06 -50.63 54.73
CA SER A 47 -23.23 -49.19 54.48
C SER A 47 -21.89 -48.46 54.36
N ALA A 48 -20.92 -48.79 55.22
CA ALA A 48 -19.55 -48.26 55.14
C ALA A 48 -18.83 -48.68 53.87
N GLY A 49 -18.92 -49.97 53.49
CA GLY A 49 -18.32 -50.50 52.26
C GLY A 49 -18.91 -49.87 50.99
N ILE A 50 -20.23 -49.67 50.95
CA ILE A 50 -20.92 -49.02 49.82
C ILE A 50 -20.51 -47.55 49.71
N ALA A 51 -20.47 -46.80 50.82
CA ALA A 51 -20.00 -45.42 50.83
C ALA A 51 -18.56 -45.30 50.32
N HIS A 52 -17.67 -46.20 50.76
CA HIS A 52 -16.29 -46.25 50.28
C HIS A 52 -16.20 -46.55 48.78
N LEU A 53 -17.01 -47.47 48.27
CA LEU A 53 -17.07 -47.78 46.84
C LEU A 53 -17.48 -46.55 46.01
N PHE A 54 -18.53 -45.83 46.41
CA PHE A 54 -18.97 -44.62 45.70
C PHE A 54 -17.92 -43.51 45.75
N SER A 55 -17.30 -43.30 46.92
CA SER A 55 -16.18 -42.36 47.05
C SER A 55 -15.00 -42.71 46.13
N GLY A 56 -14.67 -44.00 45.99
CA GLY A 56 -13.64 -44.47 45.06
C GLY A 56 -13.98 -44.17 43.60
N TYR A 57 -15.18 -44.51 43.15
CA TYR A 57 -15.64 -44.18 41.78
C TYR A 57 -15.67 -42.67 41.52
N ALA A 58 -16.07 -41.87 42.50
CA ALA A 58 -16.05 -40.42 42.37
C ALA A 58 -14.64 -39.88 42.18
N GLN A 59 -13.65 -40.39 42.92
CA GLN A 59 -12.24 -40.01 42.74
C GLN A 59 -11.73 -40.33 41.33
N ASP A 60 -12.02 -41.53 40.82
CA ASP A 60 -11.65 -41.93 39.45
C ASP A 60 -12.35 -41.06 38.39
N TYR A 61 -13.63 -40.76 38.59
CA TYR A 61 -14.40 -39.88 37.72
C TYR A 61 -13.80 -38.48 37.67
N HIS A 62 -13.51 -37.86 38.81
CA HIS A 62 -12.94 -36.51 38.86
C HIS A 62 -11.52 -36.46 38.28
N ALA A 63 -10.72 -37.52 38.47
CA ALA A 63 -9.43 -37.65 37.82
C ALA A 63 -9.55 -37.73 36.27
N LEU A 64 -10.55 -38.46 35.76
CA LEU A 64 -10.83 -38.52 34.33
C LEU A 64 -11.39 -37.20 33.78
N ALA A 65 -12.29 -36.55 34.53
CA ALA A 65 -12.85 -35.25 34.18
C ALA A 65 -11.75 -34.18 34.05
N GLY A 66 -10.74 -34.20 34.93
CA GLY A 66 -9.57 -33.34 34.80
C GLY A 66 -8.77 -33.57 33.50
N LYS A 67 -8.60 -34.83 33.08
CA LYS A 67 -7.97 -35.15 31.78
C LYS A 67 -8.81 -34.67 30.60
N ALA A 68 -10.13 -34.82 30.68
CA ALA A 68 -11.05 -34.35 29.66
C ALA A 68 -11.04 -32.82 29.53
N ALA A 69 -10.94 -32.09 30.64
CA ALA A 69 -10.79 -30.63 30.65
C ALA A 69 -9.50 -30.20 29.95
N ALA A 70 -8.37 -30.84 30.25
CA ALA A 70 -7.10 -30.54 29.58
C ALA A 70 -7.15 -30.83 28.06
N PHE A 71 -7.81 -31.91 27.65
CA PHE A 71 -8.04 -32.21 26.23
C PHE A 71 -8.91 -31.14 25.56
N GLN A 72 -9.99 -30.73 26.21
CA GLN A 72 -10.89 -29.68 25.72
C GLN A 72 -10.15 -28.36 25.49
N GLU A 73 -9.28 -27.95 26.41
CA GLU A 73 -8.45 -26.76 26.27
C GLU A 73 -7.52 -26.87 25.05
N GLN A 74 -6.85 -28.01 24.88
CA GLN A 74 -6.00 -28.26 23.71
C GLN A 74 -6.81 -28.22 22.41
N PHE A 75 -8.01 -28.81 22.41
CA PHE A 75 -8.88 -28.82 21.24
C PHE A 75 -9.33 -27.41 20.86
N VAL A 76 -9.75 -26.58 21.82
CA VAL A 76 -10.05 -25.15 21.59
C VAL A 76 -8.84 -24.42 21.00
N GLN A 77 -7.65 -24.60 21.58
CA GLN A 77 -6.43 -23.99 21.08
C GLN A 77 -6.12 -24.39 19.62
N HIS A 78 -6.34 -25.67 19.29
CA HIS A 78 -6.18 -26.16 17.92
C HIS A 78 -7.19 -25.54 16.95
N LEU A 79 -8.47 -25.38 17.35
CA LEU A 79 -9.47 -24.71 16.52
C LEU A 79 -9.07 -23.26 16.25
N THR A 80 -8.72 -22.49 17.28
CA THR A 80 -8.30 -21.09 17.13
C THR A 80 -7.08 -20.96 16.22
N THR A 81 -6.09 -21.84 16.41
CA THR A 81 -4.88 -21.87 15.56
C THR A 81 -5.24 -22.20 14.11
N SER A 82 -6.16 -23.14 13.89
CA SER A 82 -6.60 -23.53 12.54
C SER A 82 -7.35 -22.40 11.83
N ALA A 83 -8.21 -21.66 12.55
CA ALA A 83 -8.91 -20.50 12.01
C ALA A 83 -7.92 -19.43 11.51
N GLY A 84 -6.91 -19.12 12.32
CA GLY A 84 -5.83 -18.20 11.94
C GLY A 84 -5.04 -18.69 10.72
N ALA A 85 -4.80 -19.99 10.60
CA ALA A 85 -4.12 -20.57 9.43
C ALA A 85 -4.96 -20.42 8.14
N TYR A 86 -6.28 -20.64 8.20
CA TYR A 86 -7.17 -20.43 7.05
C TYR A 86 -7.25 -18.95 6.66
N ALA A 87 -7.41 -18.03 7.62
CA ALA A 87 -7.39 -16.60 7.35
C ALA A 87 -6.05 -16.14 6.73
N GLY A 88 -4.93 -16.66 7.24
CA GLY A 88 -3.60 -16.40 6.68
C GLY A 88 -3.44 -16.92 5.24
N ALA A 89 -3.99 -18.10 4.95
CA ALA A 89 -4.00 -18.65 3.59
C ALA A 89 -4.84 -17.79 2.62
N GLU A 90 -6.00 -17.28 3.05
CA GLU A 90 -6.79 -16.35 2.24
C GLU A 90 -6.03 -15.06 1.95
N ALA A 91 -5.39 -14.45 2.96
CA ALA A 91 -4.59 -13.24 2.78
C ALA A 91 -3.40 -13.45 1.82
N ALA A 92 -2.72 -14.60 1.93
CA ALA A 92 -1.64 -14.97 1.03
C ALA A 92 -2.15 -15.17 -0.40
N ASN A 93 -3.32 -15.80 -0.57
CA ASN A 93 -3.94 -16.00 -1.88
C ASN A 93 -4.34 -14.66 -2.52
N VAL A 94 -4.95 -13.74 -1.76
CA VAL A 94 -5.25 -12.37 -2.22
C VAL A 94 -3.98 -11.65 -2.68
N THR A 95 -2.89 -11.73 -1.90
CA THR A 95 -1.60 -11.14 -2.26
C THR A 95 -1.02 -11.76 -3.54
N SER A 96 -1.10 -13.08 -3.67
CA SER A 96 -0.65 -13.81 -4.86
C SER A 96 -1.44 -13.44 -6.11
N LEU A 97 -2.72 -13.10 -5.98
CA LEU A 97 -3.57 -12.65 -7.09
C LEU A 97 -3.32 -11.19 -7.46
N ILE A 98 -3.13 -10.30 -6.48
CA ILE A 98 -2.98 -8.86 -6.74
C ILE A 98 -1.58 -8.53 -7.29
N LYS A 99 -0.53 -9.19 -6.80
CA LYS A 99 0.86 -8.86 -7.15
C LYS A 99 1.18 -8.96 -8.66
N PRO A 100 0.74 -9.99 -9.39
CA PRO A 100 0.91 -10.04 -10.84
C PRO A 100 0.13 -8.95 -11.58
N LEU A 101 -1.09 -8.61 -11.10
CA LEU A 101 -1.92 -7.58 -11.71
C LEU A 101 -1.26 -6.19 -11.63
N THR A 102 -0.68 -5.85 -10.47
CA THR A 102 0.03 -4.58 -10.31
C THR A 102 1.32 -4.53 -11.13
N ALA A 103 2.03 -5.66 -11.25
CA ALA A 103 3.21 -5.77 -12.09
C ALA A 103 2.90 -5.56 -13.59
N ILE A 104 1.70 -5.92 -14.06
CA ILE A 104 1.24 -5.65 -15.42
C ILE A 104 0.72 -4.23 -15.57
N GLY A 105 -0.02 -3.70 -14.59
CA GLY A 105 -0.61 -2.36 -14.66
C GLY A 105 0.42 -1.22 -14.64
N ALA A 106 1.50 -1.36 -13.87
CA ALA A 106 2.54 -0.34 -13.74
C ALA A 106 3.22 0.05 -15.07
N PRO A 107 3.73 -0.89 -15.91
CA PRO A 107 4.33 -0.53 -17.19
C PRO A 107 3.32 0.05 -18.18
N ILE A 108 2.06 -0.37 -18.13
CA ILE A 108 0.99 0.18 -18.99
C ILE A 108 0.73 1.65 -18.63
N ALA A 109 0.62 1.97 -17.34
CA ALA A 109 0.46 3.34 -16.88
C ALA A 109 1.67 4.22 -17.26
N ALA A 110 2.90 3.69 -17.11
CA ALA A 110 4.11 4.40 -17.51
C ALA A 110 4.20 4.63 -19.03
N ALA A 111 3.76 3.67 -19.84
CA ALA A 111 3.68 3.84 -21.28
C ALA A 111 2.65 4.92 -21.67
N ALA A 112 1.50 4.96 -20.99
CA ALA A 112 0.46 5.96 -21.22
C ALA A 112 0.93 7.39 -20.86
N THR A 113 1.63 7.56 -19.73
CA THR A 113 2.21 8.86 -19.36
C THR A 113 3.29 9.30 -20.34
N THR A 114 4.13 8.37 -20.81
CA THR A 114 5.14 8.64 -21.84
C THR A 114 4.50 9.06 -23.16
N ALA A 115 3.44 8.37 -23.61
CA ALA A 115 2.71 8.76 -24.81
C ALA A 115 2.12 10.18 -24.68
N GLN A 116 1.57 10.52 -23.50
CA GLN A 116 1.04 11.86 -23.23
C GLN A 116 2.13 12.94 -23.25
N SER A 117 3.31 12.67 -22.66
CA SER A 117 4.43 13.62 -22.70
C SER A 117 4.94 13.82 -24.12
N THR A 118 5.09 12.74 -24.91
CA THR A 118 5.52 12.87 -26.32
C THR A 118 4.54 13.70 -27.16
N MET A 119 3.23 13.59 -26.89
CA MET A 119 2.21 14.40 -27.57
C MET A 119 2.35 15.88 -27.18
N SER A 120 2.55 16.15 -25.89
CA SER A 120 2.76 17.50 -25.37
C SER A 120 4.02 18.14 -25.95
N ASP A 121 5.12 17.39 -26.02
CA ASP A 121 6.39 17.85 -26.57
C ASP A 121 6.29 18.12 -28.07
N LEU A 122 5.53 17.30 -28.81
CA LEU A 122 5.27 17.53 -30.22
C LEU A 122 4.48 18.83 -30.43
N ILE A 123 3.45 19.08 -29.62
CA ILE A 123 2.68 20.33 -29.65
C ILE A 123 3.58 21.53 -29.34
N ALA A 124 4.39 21.43 -28.28
CA ALA A 124 5.32 22.49 -27.90
C ALA A 124 6.32 22.78 -29.03
N ASN A 125 6.94 21.75 -29.62
CA ASN A 125 7.86 21.89 -30.73
C ASN A 125 7.22 22.56 -31.94
N VAL A 126 5.97 22.21 -32.30
CA VAL A 126 5.25 22.87 -33.39
C VAL A 126 5.06 24.36 -33.08
N ILE A 127 4.63 24.71 -31.86
CA ILE A 127 4.45 26.10 -31.45
C ILE A 127 5.78 26.87 -31.52
N THR A 128 6.85 26.33 -30.94
CA THR A 128 8.16 26.99 -30.91
C THR A 128 8.73 27.17 -32.32
N ASN A 129 8.59 26.17 -33.19
CA ASN A 129 9.04 26.28 -34.59
C ASN A 129 8.27 27.35 -35.37
N ILE A 130 6.95 27.42 -35.18
CA ILE A 130 6.12 28.47 -35.81
C ILE A 130 6.53 29.85 -35.30
N GLN A 131 6.69 30.02 -33.98
CA GLN A 131 7.12 31.28 -33.37
C GLN A 131 8.50 31.71 -33.86
N ALA A 132 9.49 30.82 -33.87
CA ALA A 132 10.82 31.11 -34.38
C ALA A 132 10.79 31.50 -35.87
N GLY A 133 9.95 30.84 -36.67
CA GLY A 133 9.74 31.22 -38.07
C GLY A 133 9.18 32.64 -38.24
N ILE A 134 8.18 33.00 -37.43
CA ILE A 134 7.61 34.36 -37.42
C ILE A 134 8.64 35.39 -36.96
N GLU A 135 9.39 35.13 -35.89
CA GLU A 135 10.45 36.03 -35.40
C GLU A 135 11.54 36.24 -36.45
N THR A 136 11.92 35.17 -37.17
CA THR A 136 12.89 35.25 -38.26
C THR A 136 12.37 36.17 -39.36
N LEU A 137 11.10 36.01 -39.77
CA LEU A 137 10.48 36.86 -40.79
C LEU A 137 10.39 38.32 -40.35
N ILE A 138 9.93 38.59 -39.12
CA ILE A 138 9.87 39.94 -38.56
C ILE A 138 11.26 40.56 -38.57
N THR A 139 12.29 39.83 -38.11
CA THR A 139 13.67 40.31 -38.08
C THR A 139 14.22 40.62 -39.47
N MET A 140 13.87 39.82 -40.49
CA MET A 140 14.22 40.10 -41.88
C MET A 140 13.57 41.40 -42.38
N ILE A 141 12.28 41.59 -42.10
CA ILE A 141 11.53 42.79 -42.49
C ILE A 141 12.11 44.05 -41.81
N THR A 142 12.34 43.99 -40.49
CA THR A 142 12.89 45.14 -39.75
C THR A 142 14.30 45.48 -40.22
N SER A 143 15.15 44.49 -40.48
CA SER A 143 16.50 44.71 -41.04
C SER A 143 16.45 45.35 -42.43
N LEU A 144 15.53 44.91 -43.30
CA LEU A 144 15.34 45.49 -44.64
C LEU A 144 14.84 46.94 -44.57
N LEU A 145 13.87 47.22 -43.69
CA LEU A 145 13.38 48.57 -43.44
C LEU A 145 14.48 49.48 -42.88
N MET A 146 15.31 48.97 -41.97
CA MET A 146 16.44 49.72 -41.41
C MET A 146 17.51 50.02 -42.48
N LEU A 147 17.82 49.06 -43.35
CA LEU A 147 18.70 49.27 -44.50
C LEU A 147 18.14 50.39 -45.39
N LEU A 148 16.86 50.31 -45.78
CA LEU A 148 16.20 51.29 -46.63
C LEU A 148 16.19 52.69 -46.02
N ALA A 149 15.98 52.80 -44.70
CA ALA A 149 15.99 54.07 -43.98
C ALA A 149 17.39 54.73 -43.95
N ILE A 150 18.47 53.94 -43.96
CA ILE A 150 19.85 54.45 -43.94
C ILE A 150 20.33 54.89 -45.32
N VAL A 151 19.89 54.24 -46.40
CA VAL A 151 20.28 54.55 -47.81
C VAL A 151 20.29 56.05 -48.14
N PRO A 152 19.22 56.84 -47.90
CA PRO A 152 19.23 58.26 -48.23
C PRO A 152 20.29 59.06 -47.45
N PHE A 153 20.49 58.77 -46.16
CA PHE A 153 21.56 59.41 -45.38
C PHE A 153 22.94 59.06 -45.91
N LEU A 154 23.14 57.80 -46.32
CA LEU A 154 24.39 57.30 -46.90
C LEU A 154 24.68 57.97 -48.26
N LEU A 155 23.67 58.12 -49.11
CA LEU A 155 23.79 58.82 -50.39
C LEU A 155 24.12 60.31 -50.19
N LEU A 156 23.46 60.99 -49.25
CA LEU A 156 23.78 62.38 -48.91
C LEU A 156 25.19 62.52 -48.35
N PHE A 157 25.62 61.59 -47.49
CA PHE A 157 27.00 61.53 -46.99
C PHE A 157 28.00 61.37 -48.13
N LEU A 158 27.81 60.41 -49.03
CA LEU A 158 28.68 60.20 -50.19
C LEU A 158 28.71 61.41 -51.13
N LEU A 159 27.56 62.05 -51.37
CA LEU A 159 27.49 63.27 -52.16
C LEU A 159 28.31 64.41 -51.53
N SER A 160 28.24 64.57 -50.21
CA SER A 160 29.03 65.55 -49.48
C SER A 160 30.54 65.31 -49.62
N VAL A 161 30.96 64.03 -49.59
CA VAL A 161 32.36 63.64 -49.76
C VAL A 161 32.87 63.90 -51.17
N ALA A 162 32.04 63.61 -52.18
CA ALA A 162 32.39 63.85 -53.57
C ALA A 162 32.52 65.36 -53.88
N LEU A 163 31.68 66.20 -53.27
CA LEU A 163 31.68 67.65 -53.50
C LEU A 163 32.76 68.39 -52.70
N TYR A 164 33.01 68.00 -51.45
CA TYR A 164 33.85 68.76 -50.51
C TYR A 164 35.12 68.02 -50.07
N GLY A 165 35.32 66.78 -50.52
CA GLY A 165 36.36 65.89 -50.03
C GLY A 165 36.04 65.29 -48.65
N PRO A 166 36.83 64.31 -48.18
CA PRO A 166 36.65 63.64 -46.90
C PRO A 166 37.01 64.58 -45.72
N TRP A 167 36.06 65.41 -45.31
CA TRP A 167 36.23 66.40 -44.24
C TRP A 167 36.63 65.78 -42.89
N TRP A 168 36.33 64.50 -42.64
CA TRP A 168 36.81 63.80 -41.44
C TRP A 168 38.33 63.65 -41.39
N LEU A 169 39.04 63.65 -42.53
CA LEU A 169 40.51 63.66 -42.54
C LEU A 169 41.07 64.99 -42.02
N VAL A 170 40.35 66.09 -42.21
CA VAL A 170 40.71 67.40 -41.65
C VAL A 170 40.57 67.37 -40.12
N LEU A 171 39.51 66.75 -39.60
CA LEU A 171 39.32 66.56 -38.16
C LEU A 171 40.34 65.58 -37.54
N LEU A 172 40.72 64.52 -38.25
CA LEU A 172 41.77 63.58 -37.82
C LEU A 172 43.16 64.22 -37.82
N ASN A 173 43.49 65.04 -38.82
CA ASN A 173 44.77 65.78 -38.83
C ASN A 173 44.80 66.91 -37.79
N ALA A 174 43.66 67.52 -37.46
CA ALA A 174 43.58 68.49 -36.36
C ALA A 174 43.87 67.86 -34.99
N GLY A 175 43.66 66.55 -34.83
CA GLY A 175 43.98 65.79 -33.62
C GLY A 175 45.40 65.23 -33.55
N ARG A 176 46.18 65.22 -34.64
CA ARG A 176 47.60 64.78 -34.65
C ARG A 176 48.61 65.94 -34.58
N GLY A 177 48.14 67.16 -34.38
CA GLY A 177 48.93 68.37 -34.23
C GLY A 177 49.28 68.75 -32.78
N TYR A 178 49.24 67.81 -31.84
CA TYR A 178 49.78 67.93 -30.48
C TYR A 178 50.64 66.71 -30.15
#